data_AF-A0A2S0VS14-F1
#
_entry.id   AF-A0A2S0VS14-F1
#
_cell.length_a   1.000
_cell.length_b   1.000
_cell.length_c   1.000
_cell.angle_alpha   90.00
_cell.angle_beta   90.00
_cell.angle_gamma   90.00
#
_symmetry.space_group_name_H-M   'P 1'
#
loop_
_entity.id
_entity.type
_entity.pdbx_description
1 polymer ?
#
loop_
_entity_poly.entity_id
_entity_poly.type
_entity_poly.pdbx_seq_one_letter_code
_entity_poly.pdbx_strand_id
1 'polypeptide(L)' 'MQELAYKLNPMISGWINYFSRFWKTALRPLMSWINLKLLKWAKKKYKRLKFSYQRARKWMQRVCNTQPYLFSHWQFGCRP' A
#
# COMPACT_ATOMS: atom_id res chain seq x y z
N MET A 1 -2.16 -5.81 -10.77
CA MET A 1 -1.94 -4.84 -9.68
C MET A 1 -2.49 -3.48 -10.06
N GLN A 2 -2.30 -3.05 -11.31
CA GLN A 2 -2.84 -1.80 -11.85
C GLN A 2 -4.36 -1.65 -11.69
N GLU A 3 -5.17 -2.68 -11.94
CA GLU A 3 -6.64 -2.60 -11.73
C GLU A 3 -7.02 -2.34 -10.26
N LEU A 4 -6.29 -2.94 -9.31
CA LEU A 4 -6.50 -2.74 -7.89
C LEU A 4 -6.10 -1.32 -7.48
N ALA A 5 -4.97 -0.86 -8.00
CA ALA A 5 -4.50 0.51 -7.81
C ALA A 5 -5.50 1.52 -8.38
N TYR A 6 -6.03 1.31 -9.58
CA TYR A 6 -7.01 2.19 -10.20
C TYR A 6 -8.27 2.38 -9.34
N LYS A 7 -8.76 1.29 -8.72
CA LYS A 7 -9.92 1.35 -7.82
C LYS A 7 -9.60 1.98 -6.47
N LEU A 8 -8.40 1.77 -5.92
CA LEU A 8 -8.04 2.21 -4.58
C LEU A 8 -7.46 3.63 -4.53
N ASN A 9 -6.74 4.06 -5.56
CA ASN A 9 -6.10 5.37 -5.62
C ASN A 9 -7.06 6.56 -5.38
N PRO A 10 -8.29 6.61 -5.92
CA PRO A 10 -9.21 7.69 -5.59
C PRO A 10 -9.61 7.70 -4.11
N MET A 11 -9.85 6.52 -3.51
CA MET A 11 -10.17 6.41 -2.07
C MET A 11 -8.99 6.84 -1.19
N ILE A 12 -7.77 6.36 -1.54
CA ILE A 12 -6.53 6.70 -0.84
C ILE A 12 -6.28 8.21 -0.92
N SER A 13 -6.48 8.82 -2.09
CA SER A 13 -6.29 10.25 -2.29
C SER A 13 -7.28 11.07 -1.46
N GLY A 14 -8.54 10.64 -1.39
CA GLY A 14 -9.56 11.25 -0.52
C GLY A 14 -9.17 11.18 0.96
N TRP A 15 -8.69 10.03 1.42
CA TRP A 15 -8.19 9.88 2.79
C TRP A 15 -6.95 10.75 3.04
N ILE A 16 -6.00 10.80 2.12
CA ILE A 16 -4.83 11.68 2.25
C ILE A 16 -5.30 13.12 2.41
N ASN A 17 -6.17 13.63 1.53
CA ASN A 17 -6.65 15.01 1.59
C ASN A 17 -7.40 15.33 2.89
N TYR A 18 -8.22 14.40 3.38
CA TYR A 18 -8.94 14.57 4.64
C TYR A 18 -8.00 14.55 5.85
N PHE A 19 -7.22 13.49 6.00
CA PHE A 19 -6.37 13.29 7.17
C PHE A 19 -5.15 14.21 7.18
N SER A 20 -4.63 14.66 6.02
CA SER A 20 -3.52 15.62 5.97
C SER A 20 -3.89 16.99 6.54
N ARG A 21 -5.16 17.39 6.43
CA ARG A 21 -5.67 18.67 6.93
C ARG A 21 -5.95 18.61 8.43
N PHE A 22 -6.54 17.51 8.91
CA PHE A 22 -7.04 17.44 10.29
C PHE A 22 -6.13 16.62 11.20
N TRP A 23 -5.65 15.44 10.79
CA TRP A 23 -4.90 14.51 11.65
C TRP A 23 -3.66 13.91 10.96
N LYS A 24 -2.61 14.74 10.88
CA LYS A 24 -1.31 14.35 10.27
C LYS A 24 -0.68 13.12 10.93
N THR A 25 -0.87 12.94 12.23
CA THR A 25 -0.34 11.79 13.00
C THR A 25 -1.06 10.48 12.67
N ALA A 26 -2.36 10.52 12.37
CA ALA A 26 -3.16 9.35 12.00
C ALA A 26 -2.90 8.86 10.57
N LEU A 27 -2.28 9.69 9.72
CA LEU A 27 -1.98 9.35 8.33
C LEU A 27 -1.04 8.14 8.22
N ARG A 28 0.07 8.13 8.98
CA ARG A 28 1.08 7.05 8.96
C ARG A 28 0.53 5.66 9.32
N PRO A 29 -0.23 5.49 10.44
CA PRO A 29 -0.82 4.19 10.77
C PRO A 29 -1.89 3.77 9.75
N LEU A 30 -2.68 4.70 9.20
CA LEU A 30 -3.65 4.40 8.14
C LEU A 30 -2.96 3.85 6.88
N MET A 31 -1.91 4.51 6.41
CA MET A 31 -1.16 4.05 5.23
C MET A 31 -0.46 2.71 5.48
N SER A 32 0.07 2.50 6.69
CA SER A 32 0.62 1.21 7.11
C SER A 32 -0.44 0.10 7.08
N TRP A 33 -1.67 0.40 7.55
CA TRP A 33 -2.78 -0.55 7.50
C TRP A 33 -3.17 -0.92 6.07
N ILE A 34 -3.20 0.05 5.16
CA ILE A 34 -3.44 -0.21 3.72
C ILE A 34 -2.33 -1.11 3.16
N ASN A 35 -1.07 -0.84 3.46
CA ASN A 35 0.05 -1.69 3.06
C ASN A 35 -0.10 -3.12 3.58
N LEU A 36 -0.54 -3.30 4.83
CA LEU A 36 -0.81 -4.63 5.40
C LEU A 36 -1.96 -5.35 4.67
N LYS A 37 -3.03 -4.64 4.31
CA LYS A 37 -4.15 -5.21 3.54
C LYS A 37 -3.72 -5.62 2.14
N LEU A 38 -2.94 -4.78 1.45
CA LEU A 38 -2.34 -5.10 0.16
C LEU A 38 -1.42 -6.33 0.24
N LEU A 39 -0.62 -6.42 1.30
CA LEU A 39 0.26 -7.57 1.53
C LEU A 39 -0.55 -8.85 1.79
N LYS A 40 -1.62 -8.79 2.59
CA LYS A 40 -2.55 -9.92 2.78
C LYS A 40 -3.22 -10.34 1.48
N TRP A 41 -3.67 -9.38 0.66
CA TRP A 41 -4.23 -9.65 -0.67
C TRP A 41 -3.19 -10.32 -1.59
N ALA A 42 -1.95 -9.83 -1.60
CA ALA A 42 -0.87 -10.39 -2.41
C ALA A 42 -0.52 -11.83 -1.98
N LYS A 43 -0.51 -12.11 -0.67
CA LYS A 43 -0.35 -13.47 -0.14
C LYS A 43 -1.48 -14.41 -0.56
N LYS A 44 -2.73 -13.91 -0.65
CA LYS A 44 -3.87 -14.69 -1.12
C LYS A 44 -3.81 -14.94 -2.63
N LYS A 45 -3.38 -13.95 -3.41
CA LYS A 45 -3.29 -14.03 -4.87
C LYS A 45 -2.13 -14.91 -5.36
N TYR A 46 -0.95 -14.77 -4.76
CA TYR A 46 0.26 -15.44 -5.21
C TYR A 46 0.64 -16.60 -4.28
N LYS A 47 0.49 -17.85 -4.76
CA LYS A 47 0.85 -19.06 -3.99
C LYS A 47 2.29 -19.02 -3.44
N ARG A 48 3.24 -18.46 -4.20
CA ARG A 48 4.66 -18.29 -3.81
C ARG A 48 4.86 -17.40 -2.57
N LEU A 49 3.91 -16.50 -2.26
CA LEU A 49 3.98 -15.57 -1.14
C LEU A 49 3.15 -16.02 0.07
N LYS A 50 2.32 -17.07 -0.08
CA LYS A 50 1.34 -17.52 0.92
C LYS A 50 1.97 -17.81 2.29
N PHE A 51 3.13 -18.47 2.30
CA PHE A 51 3.71 -19.05 3.51
C PHE A 51 4.68 -18.13 4.27
N SER A 52 5.21 -17.06 3.66
CA SER A 52 6.19 -16.20 4.32
C SER A 52 5.80 -14.72 4.21
N TYR A 53 5.55 -14.11 5.38
CA TYR A 53 5.28 -12.68 5.48
C TYR A 53 6.49 -11.85 5.02
N GLN A 54 7.71 -12.24 5.40
CA GLN A 54 8.93 -11.57 4.94
C GLN A 54 9.09 -11.64 3.42
N ARG A 55 8.81 -12.78 2.78
CA ARG A 55 8.87 -12.87 1.30
C ARG A 55 7.84 -11.98 0.64
N ALA A 56 6.62 -11.91 1.19
CA ALA A 56 5.57 -11.02 0.70
C ALA A 56 5.96 -9.54 0.86
N ARG A 57 6.55 -9.17 2.00
CA ARG A 57 7.06 -7.82 2.25
C ARG A 57 8.18 -7.44 1.28
N LYS A 58 9.21 -8.28 1.14
CA LYS A 58 10.31 -8.07 0.19
C LYS A 58 9.80 -7.96 -1.25
N TRP A 59 8.82 -8.78 -1.63
CA TRP A 59 8.18 -8.69 -2.93
C TRP A 59 7.47 -7.34 -3.11
N MET A 60 6.71 -6.89 -2.10
CA MET A 60 5.99 -5.62 -2.17
C MET A 60 6.92 -4.42 -2.19
N GLN A 61 8.05 -4.48 -1.47
CA GLN A 61 9.14 -3.49 -1.57
C GLN A 61 9.74 -3.43 -2.97
N ARG A 62 9.99 -4.58 -3.60
CA ARG A 62 10.45 -4.61 -5.00
C ARG A 62 9.44 -3.97 -5.95
N VAL A 63 8.15 -4.26 -5.79
CA VAL A 63 7.08 -3.63 -6.59
C VAL A 63 7.02 -2.12 -6.35
N CYS A 64 7.17 -1.68 -5.10
CA CYS A 64 7.21 -0.26 -4.77
C CYS A 64 8.43 0.45 -5.41
N ASN A 65 9.58 -0.22 -5.48
CA ASN A 65 10.78 0.34 -6.08
C ASN A 65 10.70 0.38 -7.61
N THR A 66 10.09 -0.63 -8.25
CA THR A 66 9.94 -0.65 -9.71
C THR A 66 8.80 0.24 -10.20
N GLN A 67 7.73 0.39 -9.41
CA GLN A 67 6.55 1.18 -9.76
C GLN A 67 6.10 2.05 -8.57
N PRO A 68 6.89 3.08 -8.21
CA PRO A 68 6.58 3.92 -7.05
C PRO A 68 5.29 4.74 -7.22
N TYR A 69 4.86 4.98 -8.45
CA TYR A 69 3.64 5.72 -8.81
C TYR A 69 2.37 4.86 -8.83
N LEU A 70 2.48 3.56 -8.53
CA LEU A 70 1.34 2.66 -8.63
C LEU A 70 0.27 2.98 -7.58
N PHE A 71 0.67 3.31 -6.35
CA PHE A 71 -0.24 3.76 -5.29
C PHE A 71 0.13 5.14 -4.80
N SER A 72 -0.87 6.03 -4.69
CA SER A 72 -0.65 7.43 -4.30
C SER A 72 0.10 7.55 -2.97
N HIS A 73 -0.17 6.69 -1.98
CA HIS A 73 0.44 6.79 -0.65
C HIS A 73 1.91 6.35 -0.59
N TRP A 74 2.42 5.62 -1.58
CA TRP A 74 3.84 5.23 -1.64
C TRP A 74 4.76 6.44 -1.87
N GLN A 75 4.24 7.50 -2.49
CA GLN A 75 4.94 8.76 -2.69
C GLN A 75 5.04 9.59 -1.40
N PHE A 76 4.05 9.48 -0.50
CA PHE A 76 4.02 10.20 0.77
C PHE A 76 4.93 9.57 1.85
N GLY A 77 5.96 8.83 1.45
CA GLY A 77 6.94 8.20 2.34
C GLY A 77 6.45 6.95 3.07
N CYS A 78 5.21 6.50 2.82
CA CYS A 78 4.62 5.32 3.47
C CYS A 78 4.87 4.05 2.64
N ARG A 79 6.15 3.71 2.48
CA ARG A 79 6.60 2.52 1.75
C ARG A 79 6.52 1.24 2.64
N PRO A 80 6.22 0.07 2.05
CA PRO A 80 6.06 -1.20 2.79
C PRO A 80 7.36 -1.80 3.35
#